data_AF-A0A0H3J449-F1
#
_entry.id   AF-A0A0H3J449-F1
#
_cell.length_a   1.000
_cell.length_b   1.000
_cell.length_c   1.000
_cell.angle_alpha   90.00
_cell.angle_beta   90.00
_cell.angle_gamma   90.00
#
_symmetry.space_group_name_H-M   'P 1'
#
loop_
_entity.id
_entity.type
_entity.pdbx_description
1 polymer ?
#
loop_
_entity_poly.entity_id
_entity_poly.type
_entity_poly.pdbx_seq_one_letter_code
_entity_poly.pdbx_strand_id
1 'polypeptide(L)' 'MIVTKKYINDLREHSFLNISKDMEILILEKFGKEPEPTKEGYVYEYTEQDIYEQIRKILRAK' A
#
# COMPACT_ATOMS: atom_id res chain seq x y z
N MET A 1 -4.47 -4.01 8.04
CA MET A 1 -4.79 -4.26 6.61
C MET A 1 -3.53 -4.52 5.80
N ILE A 2 -3.61 -5.47 4.85
CA ILE A 2 -2.59 -5.70 3.81
C ILE A 2 -3.12 -5.28 2.44
N VAL A 3 -2.21 -4.85 1.56
CA VAL A 3 -2.53 -4.49 0.17
C VAL A 3 -2.59 -5.73 -0.70
N THR A 4 -3.63 -5.81 -1.52
CA THR A 4 -3.79 -6.88 -2.51
C THR A 4 -3.82 -6.30 -3.93
N LYS A 5 -3.62 -7.16 -4.93
CA LYS A 5 -3.80 -6.77 -6.35
C LYS A 5 -5.20 -6.24 -6.62
N LYS A 6 -6.21 -6.82 -5.97
CA LYS A 6 -7.60 -6.35 -6.06
C LYS A 6 -7.70 -4.89 -5.58
N TYR A 7 -7.16 -4.59 -4.41
CA TYR A 7 -7.17 -3.22 -3.87
C TYR A 7 -6.45 -2.23 -4.80
N ILE A 8 -5.30 -2.62 -5.38
CA ILE A 8 -4.59 -1.75 -6.34
C ILE A 8 -5.41 -1.50 -7.61
N ASN A 9 -6.15 -2.51 -8.10
CA ASN A 9 -7.07 -2.32 -9.22
C ASN A 9 -8.24 -1.40 -8.84
N ASP A 10 -8.81 -1.56 -7.64
CA ASP A 10 -9.85 -0.65 -7.13
C ASP A 10 -9.34 0.80 -7.07
N LEU A 11 -8.07 1.01 -6.67
CA LEU A 11 -7.43 2.34 -6.69
C LEU A 11 -7.26 2.91 -8.12
N ARG A 12 -7.00 2.08 -9.12
CA ARG A 12 -6.93 2.52 -10.53
C ARG A 12 -8.30 2.92 -11.06
N GLU A 13 -9.31 2.11 -10.78
CA GLU A 13 -10.65 2.24 -11.37
C GLU A 13 -11.51 3.28 -10.66
N HIS A 14 -11.47 3.32 -9.33
CA HIS A 14 -12.37 4.17 -8.53
C HIS A 14 -11.69 5.42 -7.98
N SER A 15 -10.38 5.36 -7.71
CA SER A 15 -9.60 6.52 -7.22
C SER A 15 -8.80 7.22 -8.31
N PHE A 16 -8.86 6.74 -9.55
CA PHE A 16 -8.15 7.28 -10.72
C PHE A 16 -6.64 7.48 -10.49
N LEU A 17 -6.03 6.64 -9.65
CA LEU A 17 -4.59 6.68 -9.41
C LEU A 17 -3.84 6.02 -10.57
N ASN A 18 -2.90 6.77 -11.16
CA ASN A 18 -2.03 6.23 -12.20
C ASN A 18 -0.91 5.37 -11.58
N ILE A 19 -1.21 4.11 -11.32
CA ILE A 19 -0.28 3.14 -10.73
C ILE A 19 0.31 2.28 -11.85
N SER A 20 1.56 2.56 -12.24
CA SER A 20 2.30 1.73 -13.21
C SER A 20 2.56 0.32 -12.67
N LYS A 21 2.96 -0.62 -13.55
CA LYS A 21 3.32 -1.99 -13.14
C LYS A 21 4.47 -2.00 -12.11
N ASP A 22 5.49 -1.18 -12.32
CA ASP A 22 6.63 -1.09 -11.39
C ASP A 22 6.19 -0.57 -10.01
N MET A 23 5.26 0.40 -9.99
CA MET A 23 4.69 0.92 -8.73
C MET A 23 3.81 -0.09 -8.04
N GLU A 24 3.01 -0.86 -8.79
CA GLU A 24 2.23 -1.97 -8.22
C GLU A 24 3.14 -2.98 -7.52
N ILE A 25 4.25 -3.38 -8.16
CA ILE A 25 5.24 -4.30 -7.55
C ILE A 25 5.79 -3.69 -6.26
N LEU A 26 6.24 -2.44 -6.30
CA LEU A 26 6.78 -1.74 -5.12
C LEU A 26 5.76 -1.65 -3.96
N ILE A 27 4.50 -1.34 -4.28
CA ILE A 27 3.42 -1.24 -3.30
C ILE A 27 3.14 -2.61 -2.67
N LEU A 28 3.06 -3.67 -3.47
CA LEU A 28 2.84 -5.04 -2.98
C LEU A 28 4.02 -5.55 -2.14
N GLU A 29 5.25 -5.22 -2.51
CA GLU A 29 6.43 -5.57 -1.72
C GLU A 29 6.42 -4.91 -0.34
N LYS A 30 5.98 -3.65 -0.27
CA LYS A 30 5.96 -2.87 0.98
C LYS A 30 4.75 -3.15 1.87
N PHE A 31 3.57 -3.31 1.29
CA PHE A 31 2.31 -3.34 2.02
C PHE A 31 1.48 -4.60 1.78
N GLY A 32 1.91 -5.48 0.87
CA GLY A 32 1.21 -6.74 0.58
C GLY A 32 1.59 -7.90 1.49
N LYS A 33 2.39 -7.65 2.53
CA LYS A 33 2.78 -8.61 3.56
C LYS A 33 2.26 -8.15 4.92
N GLU A 34 2.02 -9.09 5.82
CA GLU A 34 1.67 -8.74 7.19
C GLU A 34 2.80 -7.91 7.83
N PRO A 35 2.46 -6.85 8.58
CA PRO A 35 3.45 -6.02 9.24
C PRO A 35 4.24 -6.86 10.26
N GLU A 36 5.56 -6.78 10.18
CA GLU A 36 6.42 -7.45 11.17
C GLU A 36 6.28 -6.79 12.54
N PRO A 37 6.28 -7.58 13.63
CA PRO A 37 6.31 -7.03 14.97
C PRO A 37 7.57 -6.19 15.18
N THR A 38 7.39 -5.03 15.79
CA THR A 38 8.49 -4.18 16.26
C THR A 38 9.33 -4.92 17.32
N LYS A 39 10.54 -4.40 17.60
CA LYS A 39 11.45 -4.97 18.61
C LYS A 39 10.85 -5.03 20.02
N GLU A 40 9.81 -4.27 20.28
CA GLU A 40 9.06 -4.21 21.55
C GLU A 40 7.82 -5.13 21.55
N GLY A 41 7.58 -5.86 20.45
CA GLY A 41 6.49 -6.82 20.32
C GLY A 41 5.17 -6.23 19.78
N TYR A 42 5.13 -4.93 19.44
CA TYR A 42 3.94 -4.31 18.86
C TYR A 42 3.87 -4.57 17.35
N VAL A 43 2.72 -5.06 16.88
CA VAL A 43 2.40 -5.16 15.45
C VAL A 43 1.61 -3.91 15.07
N TYR A 44 2.19 -3.07 14.21
CA TYR A 44 1.45 -1.92 13.69
C TYR A 44 0.58 -2.35 12.52
N GLU A 45 -0.72 -2.48 12.76
CA GLU A 45 -1.67 -2.77 11.69
C GLU A 45 -2.04 -1.48 10.96
N TYR A 46 -1.70 -1.38 9.68
CA TYR A 46 -2.11 -0.24 8.87
C TYR A 46 -3.63 -0.22 8.70
N THR A 47 -4.21 0.96 8.87
CA THR A 47 -5.60 1.21 8.44
C THR A 47 -5.66 1.38 6.92
N GLU A 48 -6.85 1.27 6.35
CA GLU A 48 -7.05 1.53 4.91
C GLU A 48 -6.63 2.96 4.53
N GLN A 49 -6.92 3.95 5.39
CA GLN A 49 -6.53 5.33 5.17
C GLN A 49 -5.01 5.49 5.18
N ASP A 50 -4.30 4.85 6.13
CA ASP A 50 -2.83 4.90 6.18
C ASP A 50 -2.24 4.37 4.88
N ILE A 51 -2.71 3.21 4.43
CA ILE A 51 -2.27 2.59 3.18
C ILE A 51 -2.50 3.53 1.99
N TYR A 52 -3.70 4.10 1.88
CA TYR A 52 -4.03 5.04 0.81
C TYR A 52 -3.10 6.26 0.81
N GLU A 53 -2.86 6.87 1.97
CA GLU A 53 -1.97 8.01 2.10
C GLU A 53 -0.52 7.66 1.75
N GLN A 54 -0.03 6.50 2.19
CA GLN A 54 1.32 6.04 1.88
C GLN A 54 1.51 5.78 0.37
N ILE A 55 0.54 5.11 -0.27
CA ILE A 55 0.55 4.90 -1.72
C ILE A 55 0.56 6.25 -2.44
N ARG A 56 -0.30 7.20 -2.03
CA ARG A 56 -0.36 8.52 -2.64
C ARG A 56 0.95 9.30 -2.49
N LYS A 57 1.64 9.18 -1.36
CA LYS A 57 2.98 9.77 -1.14
C LYS A 57 4.02 9.15 -2.08
N ILE A 58 4.03 7.82 -2.22
CA ILE A 58 4.94 7.12 -3.14
C ILE A 58 4.73 7.58 -4.59
N LEU A 59 3.48 7.69 -5.03
CA LEU A 59 3.16 8.14 -6.40
C LEU A 59 3.56 9.60 -6.67
N ARG A 60 3.58 10.45 -5.64
CA ARG A 60 3.95 11.88 -5.75
C ARG A 60 5.44 12.16 -5.60
N ALA A 61 6.20 11.24 -5.00
CA ALA A 61 7.63 11.41 -4.77
C ALA A 61 8.48 11.14 -6.04
N LYS A 62 7.83 10.83 -7.16
CA LYS A 62 8.44 10.58 -8.47
C LYS A 62 8.17 11.75 -9.40
#